data_AF-A0A0C1ENI1-F1
#
_entry.id   AF-A0A0C1ENI1-F1
#
_cell.length_a   1.000
_cell.length_b   1.000
_cell.length_c   1.000
_cell.angle_alpha   90.00
_cell.angle_beta   90.00
_cell.angle_gamma   90.00
#
_symmetry.space_group_name_H-M   'P 1'
#
loop_
_entity.id
_entity.type
_entity.pdbx_description
1 polymer ?
#
loop_
_entity_poly.entity_id
_entity_poly.type
_entity_poly.pdbx_seq_one_letter_code
_entity_poly.pdbx_strand_id
1 'polypeptide(L)' 'MRKIRRKFDGSFKAKVVIEALKERETLQQLALKFELHPNQISIWKQEFLQNSALIFEDKVQKEISDTDV' A
#
# COMPACT_ATOMS: atom_id res chain seq x y z
N MET A 1 -24.38 -10.13 -2.29
CA MET A 1 -23.64 -9.42 -3.37
C MET A 1 -22.15 -9.64 -3.19
N ARG A 2 -21.43 -10.12 -4.21
CA ARG A 2 -19.96 -10.18 -4.16
C ARG A 2 -19.42 -8.74 -4.28
N LYS A 3 -18.85 -8.19 -3.20
CA LYS A 3 -18.10 -6.94 -3.27
C LYS A 3 -16.84 -7.22 -4.08
N ILE A 4 -16.78 -6.72 -5.32
CA ILE A 4 -15.56 -6.79 -6.14
C ILE A 4 -14.50 -5.98 -5.40
N ARG A 5 -13.44 -6.66 -4.95
CA ARG A 5 -12.32 -6.00 -4.28
C ARG A 5 -11.51 -5.29 -5.35
N ARG A 6 -11.44 -3.96 -5.26
CA ARG A 6 -10.57 -3.14 -6.10
C ARG A 6 -9.11 -3.58 -5.84
N LYS A 7 -8.43 -4.13 -6.84
CA LYS A 7 -7.01 -4.48 -6.76
C LYS A 7 -6.21 -3.17 -6.90
N PHE A 8 -5.16 -3.02 -6.11
CA PHE A 8 -4.25 -1.87 -6.16
C PHE A 8 -2.83 -2.36 -6.37
N ASP A 9 -2.12 -1.73 -7.31
CA ASP A 9 -0.75 -2.09 -7.64
C ASP A 9 0.20 -1.78 -6.48
N GLY A 10 1.30 -2.54 -6.39
CA GLY A 10 2.32 -2.34 -5.36
C GLY A 10 2.92 -0.92 -5.38
N SER A 11 3.13 -0.37 -6.58
CA SER A 11 3.60 1.01 -6.77
C SER A 11 2.65 2.06 -6.20
N PHE A 12 1.34 1.86 -6.38
CA PHE A 12 0.30 2.75 -5.85
C PHE A 12 0.26 2.68 -4.32
N LYS A 13 0.26 1.47 -3.75
CA LYS A 13 0.30 1.29 -2.29
C LYS A 13 1.54 1.96 -1.68
N ALA A 14 2.71 1.74 -2.27
CA ALA A 14 3.96 2.36 -1.81
C ALA A 14 3.88 3.89 -1.87
N LYS A 15 3.34 4.47 -2.96
CA LYS A 15 3.16 5.92 -3.08
C LYS A 15 2.25 6.48 -1.97
N VAL A 16 1.11 5.84 -1.71
CA VAL A 16 0.17 6.25 -0.66
C VAL A 16 0.81 6.16 0.72
N VAL A 17 1.53 5.07 1.00
CA VAL A 17 2.22 4.89 2.28
C VAL A 17 3.33 5.91 2.48
N ILE A 18 4.15 6.17 1.47
CA ILE A 18 5.20 7.20 1.52
C ILE A 18 4.57 8.57 1.83
N GLU A 19 3.46 8.90 1.18
CA GLU A 19 2.76 10.17 1.44
C GLU A 19 2.18 10.23 2.87
N ALA A 20 1.67 9.12 3.37
CA ALA A 20 1.23 8.99 4.77
C ALA A 20 2.40 9.02 5.79
N LEU A 21 3.61 8.61 5.41
CA LEU A 21 4.83 8.69 6.22
C LEU A 21 5.45 10.09 6.24
N LYS A 22 5.18 10.92 5.24
CA LYS A 22 5.59 12.34 5.23
C LYS A 22 4.80 13.19 6.22
N GLU A 23 3.68 12.69 6.74
CA GLU A 23 2.82 13.34 7.74
C GLU A 23 2.35 14.77 7.37
N ARG A 24 2.35 15.10 6.06
CA ARG A 24 1.89 16.40 5.55
C ARG A 24 0.37 16.51 5.48
N GLU A 25 -0.29 15.38 5.31
CA GLU A 25 -1.74 15.24 5.20
C GLU A 25 -2.20 14.22 6.24
N THR A 26 -3.39 14.41 6.80
CA THR A 26 -3.97 13.41 7.70
C THR A 26 -4.41 12.17 6.92
N LEU A 27 -4.55 11.02 7.59
CA LEU A 27 -5.06 9.79 6.96
C LEU A 27 -6.42 10.00 6.29
N GLN A 28 -7.24 10.89 6.85
CA GLN A 28 -8.55 11.27 6.31
C GLN A 28 -8.42 12.09 5.03
N GLN A 29 -7.46 13.02 4.96
CA GLN A 29 -7.19 13.81 3.73
C GLN A 29 -6.60 12.93 2.62
N LEU A 30 -5.66 12.05 2.97
CA LEU A 30 -5.13 11.05 2.04
C LEU A 30 -6.23 10.09 1.53
N ALA A 31 -7.10 9.64 2.43
CA ALA A 31 -8.26 8.82 2.08
C ALA A 31 -9.15 9.51 1.04
N LEU A 32 -9.43 10.80 1.19
CA LEU A 32 -10.20 11.57 0.21
C LEU A 32 -9.44 11.74 -1.11
N LYS A 33 -8.15 12.07 -1.06
CA LYS A 33 -7.29 12.33 -2.23
C LYS A 33 -7.07 11.11 -3.11
N PHE A 34 -6.96 9.94 -2.50
CA PHE A 34 -6.71 8.67 -3.18
C PHE A 34 -7.96 7.79 -3.30
N GLU A 35 -9.13 8.30 -2.87
CA GLU A 35 -10.40 7.56 -2.83
C GLU A 35 -10.30 6.22 -2.07
N LEU A 36 -9.58 6.24 -0.95
CA LEU A 36 -9.32 5.10 -0.09
C LEU A 36 -10.05 5.24 1.23
N HIS A 37 -10.27 4.11 1.91
CA HIS A 37 -10.69 4.16 3.30
C HIS A 37 -9.47 4.40 4.20
N PRO A 38 -9.53 5.26 5.25
CA PRO A 38 -8.40 5.51 6.13
C PRO A 38 -7.78 4.23 6.72
N ASN A 39 -8.63 3.25 7.04
CA ASN A 39 -8.18 1.93 7.52
C ASN A 39 -7.27 1.19 6.51
N GLN A 40 -7.50 1.32 5.20
CA GLN A 40 -6.64 0.71 4.19
C GLN A 40 -5.24 1.31 4.20
N ILE A 41 -5.15 2.63 4.39
CA ILE A 41 -3.88 3.35 4.48
C ILE A 41 -3.11 2.90 5.73
N SER A 42 -3.80 2.74 6.87
CA SER A 42 -3.20 2.22 8.09
C SER A 42 -2.62 0.81 7.91
N ILE A 43 -3.39 -0.09 7.29
CA ILE A 43 -2.95 -1.46 7.00
C ILE A 43 -1.70 -1.45 6.10
N TRP A 44 -1.73 -0.71 4.99
CA TRP A 44 -0.59 -0.64 4.08
C TRP A 44 0.63 0.00 4.73
N LYS A 45 0.44 0.98 5.62
CA LYS A 45 1.53 1.57 6.40
C LYS A 45 2.20 0.53 7.28
N GLN A 46 1.42 -0.33 7.96
CA GLN A 46 1.96 -1.42 8.76
C GLN A 46 2.67 -2.47 7.90
N GLU A 47 2.04 -2.93 6.81
CA GLU A 47 2.63 -3.90 5.87
C GLU A 47 3.95 -3.39 5.29
N PHE A 48 4.01 -2.11 4.91
CA PHE A 48 5.22 -1.50 4.38
C PHE A 48 6.32 -1.45 5.42
N LEU A 49 6.03 -1.02 6.65
CA LEU A 49 7.04 -0.95 7.71
C LEU A 49 7.60 -2.34 8.05
N GLN A 50 6.74 -3.36 8.14
CA GLN A 50 7.16 -4.75 8.40
C GLN A 50 8.04 -5.31 7.29
N ASN A 51 7.70 -5.05 6.03
CA ASN A 51 8.42 -5.58 4.88
C ASN A 51 9.57 -4.67 4.40
N SER A 52 9.68 -3.45 4.91
CA SER A 52 10.68 -2.47 4.45
C SER A 52 12.12 -2.92 4.67
N ALA A 53 12.39 -3.64 5.77
CA ALA A 53 13.70 -4.20 6.07
C ALA A 53 14.15 -5.21 4.99
N LEU A 54 13.23 -6.02 4.46
CA LEU A 54 13.50 -7.02 3.43
C LEU A 54 14.07 -6.41 2.14
N ILE A 55 13.75 -5.14 1.86
CA ILE A 55 14.27 -4.40 0.70
C ILE A 55 15.78 -4.15 0.82
N PHE A 56 16.29 -3.99 2.05
CA PHE A 56 17.70 -3.70 2.33
C PHE A 56 18.51 -4.97 2.68
N GLU A 57 17.85 -6.08 2.98
CA GLU A 57 18.48 -7.38 3.30
C GLU A 57 18.75 -8.26 2.05
N ASP A 58 18.25 -7.84 0.89
CA ASP A 58 18.55 -8.31 -0.47
C ASP A 58 18.87 -9.81 -0.63
N LYS A 59 17.81 -10.65 -0.56
CA LYS A 59 17.72 -11.93 -1.28
C LYS A 59 16.32 -12.53 -1.25
N VAL A 60 15.33 -11.91 -1.89
CA VAL A 60 14.22 -12.71 -2.48
C VAL A 60 13.92 -12.21 -3.87
N GLN A 61 14.03 -13.17 -4.78
CA GLN A 61 13.91 -13.08 -6.21
C GLN A 61 12.62 -12.36 -6.65
N LYS A 62 12.81 -11.55 -7.68
CA LYS A 62 11.81 -11.25 -8.72
C LYS A 62 10.98 -12.51 -9.03
N GLU A 63 9.68 -12.52 -8.67
CA GLU A 63 8.53 -13.22 -9.29
C GLU A 63 7.43 -13.61 -8.30
N ILE A 64 6.20 -13.75 -8.83
CA ILE A 64 4.90 -14.10 -8.23
C ILE A 64 4.17 -12.90 -7.58
N SER A 65 3.12 -12.29 -8.15
CA SER A 65 2.22 -12.70 -9.24
C SER A 65 1.58 -11.44 -9.85
N ASP A 66 2.01 -11.10 -11.06
CA ASP A 66 1.09 -10.57 -12.06
C ASP A 66 0.50 -11.82 -12.75
N THR A 67 -0.68 -12.25 -12.32
CA THR A 67 -1.48 -13.24 -13.06
C THR A 67 -2.96 -12.99 -12.80
N ASP A 68 -3.63 -12.72 -13.91
CA ASP A 68 -5.04 -12.49 -14.14
C ASP A 68 -6.00 -13.51 -13.49
N VAL A 69 -7.17 -12.98 -13.11
CA VAL A 69 -8.57 -13.45 -13.25
C VAL A 69 -9.46 -12.61 -12.32
#